data_AF-A0A3C1BMJ3-F1
#
_entry.id   AF-A0A3C1BMJ3-F1
#
_cell.length_a   1.000
_cell.length_b   1.000
_cell.length_c   1.000
_cell.angle_alpha   90.00
_cell.angle_beta   90.00
_cell.angle_gamma   90.00
#
_symmetry.space_group_name_H-M   'P 1'
#
loop_
_entity.id
_entity.type
_entity.pdbx_description
1 polymer ?
#
loop_
_entity_poly.entity_id
_entity_poly.type
_entity_poly.pdbx_seq_one_letter_code
_entity_poly.pdbx_strand_id
1 'polypeptide(L)' 'MTLGNIRAFALGLAMLSSPAMAEPAERQAYYGETHVHTKLSFDAFIFGNRNGPDDAYRFAKG' A
#
# COMPACT_ATOMS: atom_id res chain seq x y z
N MET A 1 42.56 -20.74 -4.83
CA MET A 1 41.22 -20.31 -4.36
C MET A 1 40.32 -20.23 -5.58
N THR A 2 39.47 -21.24 -5.76
CA THR A 2 38.73 -21.49 -7.00
C THR A 2 37.48 -20.62 -7.12
N LEU A 3 37.15 -20.24 -8.35
CA LEU A 3 36.03 -19.38 -8.78
C LEU A 3 34.64 -19.78 -8.23
N GLY A 4 34.49 -20.99 -7.70
CA GLY A 4 33.25 -21.50 -7.09
C GLY A 4 32.82 -20.76 -5.82
N ASN A 5 33.76 -20.23 -5.03
CA ASN A 5 33.44 -19.55 -3.77
C ASN A 5 32.81 -18.16 -3.98
N ILE A 6 33.06 -17.54 -5.15
CA ILE A 6 32.54 -16.20 -5.47
C ILE A 6 31.06 -16.25 -5.83
N ARG A 7 30.62 -17.33 -6.52
CA ARG A 7 29.21 -17.51 -6.90
C ARG A 7 28.30 -17.83 -5.71
N ALA A 8 28.81 -18.60 -4.74
CA ALA A 8 28.09 -18.87 -3.49
C ALA A 8 27.87 -17.59 -2.65
N PHE A 9 28.83 -16.67 -2.67
CA PHE A 9 28.73 -15.39 -1.95
C PHE A 9 27.69 -14.44 -2.58
N ALA A 10 27.65 -14.38 -3.91
CA ALA A 10 26.69 -13.55 -4.64
C ALA A 10 25.23 -14.00 -4.43
N LEU A 11 24.98 -15.30 -4.28
CA LEU A 11 23.64 -15.84 -4.01
C LEU A 11 23.19 -15.57 -2.56
N GLY A 12 24.12 -15.53 -1.60
CA GLY A 12 23.82 -15.16 -0.21
C GLY A 12 23.45 -13.68 -0.03
N LEU A 13 24.06 -12.78 -0.81
CA LEU A 13 23.81 -11.34 -0.73
C LEU A 13 22.41 -10.95 -1.25
N ALA A 14 21.88 -11.68 -2.24
CA ALA A 14 20.53 -11.44 -2.79
C ALA A 14 19.38 -11.85 -1.85
N MET A 15 19.65 -12.65 -0.82
CA MET A 15 18.63 -13.11 0.14
C MET A 15 18.37 -12.11 1.29
N LEU A 16 19.27 -11.12 1.48
CA LEU A 16 19.18 -10.09 2.52
C LEU A 16 18.15 -8.98 2.20
N SER A 17 17.69 -8.88 0.96
CA SER A 17 16.69 -7.88 0.54
C SER A 17 15.25 -8.42 0.59
N SER A 18 14.97 -9.38 1.48
CA SER A 18 13.60 -9.86 1.69
C SER A 18 12.72 -8.73 2.23
N PRO A 19 11.50 -8.51 1.71
CA PRO A 19 10.59 -7.47 2.22
C PRO A 19 10.19 -7.68 3.70
N ALA A 20 10.38 -8.90 4.23
CA ALA A 20 10.23 -9.20 5.65
C ALA A 20 11.28 -8.50 6.55
N MET A 21 12.42 -8.09 5.98
CA MET A 21 13.51 -7.38 6.65
C MET A 21 13.40 -5.85 6.53
N ALA A 22 12.30 -5.32 5.99
CA ALA A 22 12.06 -3.88 5.93
C ALA A 22 12.22 -3.26 7.34
N GLU A 23 12.84 -2.09 7.41
CA GLU A 23 13.06 -1.40 8.69
C GLU A 23 11.72 -1.19 9.42
N PRO A 24 11.65 -1.18 10.76
CA PRO A 24 10.39 -0.99 11.48
C PRO A 24 9.56 0.22 10.98
N ALA A 25 10.22 1.28 10.54
CA ALA A 25 9.59 2.47 9.96
C ALA A 25 8.88 2.23 8.61
N GLU A 26 9.27 1.20 7.87
CA GLU A 26 8.72 0.85 6.54
C GLU A 26 7.55 -0.15 6.65
N ARG A 27 7.34 -0.76 7.83
CA ARG A 27 6.27 -1.73 8.10
C ARG A 27 5.00 -1.04 8.59
N GLN A 28 4.47 -0.15 7.76
CA GLN A 28 3.24 0.59 8.05
C GLN A 28 2.03 -0.11 7.41
N ALA A 29 1.03 -0.45 8.22
CA ALA A 29 -0.25 -0.92 7.72
C ALA A 29 -1.16 0.30 7.47
N TYR A 30 -1.49 0.55 6.20
CA TYR A 30 -2.46 1.57 5.80
C TYR A 30 -3.83 0.93 5.67
N TYR A 31 -4.85 1.58 6.22
CA TYR A 31 -6.23 1.12 6.19
C TYR A 31 -7.13 2.18 5.55
N GLY A 32 -8.18 1.74 4.87
CA GLY A 32 -9.14 2.60 4.20
C GLY A 32 -9.32 2.26 2.72
N GLU A 33 -10.08 3.10 2.03
CA GLU A 33 -10.30 3.06 0.58
C GLU A 33 -9.67 4.32 -0.03
N THR A 34 -9.02 4.20 -1.20
CA THR A 34 -8.39 5.32 -1.92
C THR A 34 -9.31 5.90 -3.00
N HIS A 35 -10.36 5.19 -3.35
CA HIS A 35 -11.32 5.49 -4.39
C HIS A 35 -12.75 5.30 -3.84
N VAL A 36 -13.38 6.42 -3.52
CA VAL A 36 -14.78 6.46 -3.10
C VAL A 36 -15.57 7.40 -3.99
N HIS A 37 -16.77 6.97 -4.39
CA HIS A 37 -17.69 7.83 -5.12
C HIS A 37 -18.55 8.63 -4.12
N THR A 38 -18.68 9.93 -4.38
CA THR A 38 -19.55 10.84 -3.63
C THR A 38 -20.72 11.26 -4.51
N LYS A 39 -21.64 12.08 -3.98
CA LYS A 39 -22.74 12.65 -4.78
C LYS A 39 -22.29 13.43 -6.04
N LEU A 40 -21.00 13.73 -6.17
CA LEU A 40 -20.43 14.39 -7.36
C LEU A 40 -20.12 13.40 -8.50
N SER A 41 -20.19 12.08 -8.25
CA SER A 41 -20.13 11.07 -9.30
C SER A 41 -21.53 10.80 -9.87
N PHE A 42 -21.60 10.57 -11.18
CA PHE A 42 -22.86 10.34 -11.91
C PHE A 42 -23.62 9.13 -11.39
N ASP A 43 -22.94 7.99 -11.27
CA ASP A 43 -23.50 6.72 -10.81
C ASP A 43 -23.96 6.81 -9.36
N ALA A 44 -23.12 7.34 -8.47
CA ALA A 44 -23.43 7.46 -7.06
C ALA A 44 -24.63 8.39 -6.84
N PHE A 45 -24.74 9.48 -7.59
CA PHE A 45 -25.89 10.37 -7.51
C PHE A 45 -27.18 9.68 -7.97
N ILE A 46 -27.16 8.97 -9.10
CA ILE A 46 -28.33 8.25 -9.63
C ILE A 46 -28.77 7.13 -8.70
N PHE A 47 -27.83 6.46 -8.02
CA PHE A 47 -28.14 5.45 -7.01
C PHE A 47 -28.48 6.03 -5.62
N GLY A 48 -28.62 7.36 -5.50
CA GLY A 48 -29.16 8.01 -4.31
C GLY A 48 -28.16 8.28 -3.19
N ASN A 49 -26.85 8.19 -3.45
CA ASN A 49 -25.84 8.65 -2.50
C ASN A 49 -25.88 10.18 -2.37
N ARG A 50 -26.10 10.67 -1.15
CA ARG A 50 -26.18 12.12 -0.85
C ARG A 50 -24.95 12.64 -0.11
N ASN A 51 -24.00 11.78 0.23
CA ASN A 51 -22.81 12.16 0.98
C ASN A 51 -21.84 12.92 0.07
N GLY A 52 -21.34 14.05 0.56
CA GLY A 52 -20.35 14.86 -0.16
C GLY A 52 -18.91 14.40 0.08
N PRO A 53 -17.94 14.96 -0.66
CA PRO A 53 -16.52 14.77 -0.38
C PRO A 53 -16.12 15.13 1.05
N ASP A 54 -16.70 16.20 1.61
CA ASP A 54 -16.41 16.61 2.99
C ASP A 54 -16.86 15.56 4.02
N ASP A 55 -18.00 14.90 3.77
CA ASP A 55 -18.50 13.81 4.61
C ASP A 55 -17.59 12.58 4.51
N ALA A 56 -17.18 12.23 3.29
CA ALA A 56 -16.26 11.12 3.04
C ALA A 56 -14.89 11.37 3.71
N TYR A 57 -14.35 12.59 3.60
CA TYR A 57 -13.10 12.98 4.24
C TYR A 57 -13.22 13.00 5.77
N ARG A 58 -14.33 13.49 6.31
CA ARG A 58 -14.58 13.47 7.76
C ARG A 58 -14.66 12.03 8.28
N PHE A 59 -15.36 11.14 7.58
CA PHE A 59 -15.44 9.72 7.93
C PHE A 59 -14.06 9.04 7.88
N ALA A 60 -13.25 9.33 6.84
CA ALA A 60 -11.92 8.75 6.68
C ALA A 60 -10.94 9.13 7.81
N LYS A 61 -11.18 10.24 8.53
CA LYS A 61 -10.37 10.66 9.66
C LYS A 61 -10.73 9.99 11.00
N GLY A 62 -11.89 9.34 11.09
CA GLY A 62 -12.47 8.85 12.35
C GLY A 62 -13.35 9.91 13.01
#